data_AF-A0A2G2DDN9-F1
#
_entry.id   AF-A0A2G2DDN9-F1
#
_cell.length_a   1.000
_cell.length_b   1.000
_cell.length_c   1.000
_cell.angle_alpha   90.00
_cell.angle_beta   90.00
_cell.angle_gamma   90.00
#
_symmetry.space_group_name_H-M   'P 1'
#
loop_
_entity.id
_entity.type
_entity.pdbx_description
1 polymer ?
#
loop_
_entity_poly.entity_id
_entity_poly.type
_entity_poly.pdbx_seq_one_letter_code
_entity_poly.pdbx_strand_id
1 'polypeptide(L)'
;MRKSYLLIVSCLAFLGTAFAQEENAFSKNYDPVRLELEEWDPIRGPWLSSSLEAMSKQEPIPDRTFPEDITPAQMVAALPEKTRTNVERIAMENTNGNETEQSQWNEIRRVIVRPGAGCGKKTARTYGEPHLVTFDGARYSFQTVGEFVLAKSTSGLEVQSRQKAIRDDFSVNTAIAMNVGGDRVGIYASDMPGSGQVRGNRGTPVMVNGRPVTVQAGKAYFLDNGGTITRSGNTYAVTWPTGEVVQTRFHGWFMNDVSVQITDCSEGVFDGLLGNANGVRGDDFRGMNDVAGMNFPRGGGILGAGSREMEQQRLSFLANSLGDAYRVTQFTSLFDYGIGQSTLSFTDRSFPRVHRTMSEIPQNRRDQARRNCQNQGISQQDMNGCIFDIAYLDMDPVPTPIVRDPSEGIVFEPIRERTPNVNKEIEEAGKETETSDKPRLTPLPIPEAKEKPALRDRVIKSDPVDPVKEERTTPRPERTPTPAPAPVRSTPVRTTSPRRSTPTRTTSPAPVRSTPARTTSPTRATPTRTTSPTRSTPTPTRSTPTRSTPTRSVPTRGGGR
;
A
#
# COMPACT_ATOMS: atom_id res chain seq x y z
N MET A 1 -0.82 37.15 -46.53
CA MET A 1 -1.27 36.79 -45.17
C MET A 1 -2.68 36.19 -45.06
N ARG A 2 -3.49 36.06 -46.12
CA ARG A 2 -4.83 35.42 -46.03
C ARG A 2 -4.89 33.90 -46.29
N LYS A 3 -3.87 33.31 -46.94
CA LYS A 3 -3.86 31.86 -47.26
C LYS A 3 -3.37 30.96 -46.11
N SER A 4 -2.63 31.50 -45.13
CA SER A 4 -2.12 30.73 -43.99
C SER A 4 -3.15 30.52 -42.87
N TYR A 5 -4.16 31.39 -42.75
CA TYR A 5 -5.23 31.24 -41.75
C TYR A 5 -6.25 30.14 -42.12
N LEU A 6 -6.49 29.90 -43.41
CA LEU A 6 -7.40 28.84 -43.87
C LEU A 6 -6.85 27.43 -43.59
N LEU A 7 -5.53 27.23 -43.61
CA LEU A 7 -4.90 25.95 -43.28
C LEU A 7 -4.95 25.64 -41.78
N ILE A 8 -4.80 26.65 -40.91
CA ILE A 8 -4.87 26.47 -39.45
C ILE A 8 -6.31 26.22 -38.98
N VAL A 9 -7.29 26.92 -39.56
CA VAL A 9 -8.72 26.68 -39.27
C VAL A 9 -9.18 25.33 -39.81
N SER A 10 -8.68 24.90 -40.97
CA SER A 10 -8.96 23.56 -41.51
C SER A 10 -8.37 22.46 -40.63
N CYS A 11 -7.13 22.58 -40.15
CA CYS A 11 -6.55 21.58 -39.25
C CYS A 11 -7.31 21.49 -37.90
N LEU A 12 -7.74 22.62 -37.33
CA LEU A 12 -8.55 22.62 -36.10
C LEU A 12 -9.94 22.00 -36.30
N ALA A 13 -10.57 22.21 -37.47
CA ALA A 13 -11.85 21.59 -37.80
C ALA A 13 -11.73 20.07 -38.03
N PHE A 14 -10.67 19.61 -38.69
CA PHE A 14 -10.42 18.18 -38.92
C PHE A 14 -10.05 17.43 -37.62
N LEU A 15 -9.30 18.06 -36.71
CA LEU A 15 -9.04 17.53 -35.37
C LEU A 15 -10.34 17.40 -34.56
N GLY A 16 -11.18 18.44 -34.55
CA GLY A 16 -12.47 18.42 -33.84
C GLY A 16 -13.45 17.35 -34.34
N THR A 17 -13.48 17.08 -35.65
CA THR A 17 -14.34 16.02 -36.21
C THR A 17 -13.85 14.61 -35.91
N ALA A 18 -12.53 14.40 -35.81
CA ALA A 18 -11.98 13.09 -35.47
C ALA A 18 -12.30 12.71 -34.01
N PHE A 19 -12.07 13.62 -33.06
CA PHE A 19 -12.43 13.40 -31.65
C PHE A 19 -13.93 13.20 -31.45
N ALA A 20 -14.78 13.96 -32.16
CA ALA A 20 -16.23 13.81 -32.08
C ALA A 20 -16.76 12.52 -32.75
N GLN A 21 -16.07 11.97 -33.76
CA GLN A 21 -16.43 10.66 -34.34
C GLN A 21 -16.01 9.50 -33.44
N GLU A 22 -14.87 9.61 -32.73
CA GLU A 22 -14.38 8.59 -31.80
C GLU A 22 -15.26 8.46 -30.55
N GLU A 23 -15.66 9.58 -29.93
CA GLU A 23 -16.56 9.58 -28.77
C GLU A 23 -17.93 8.94 -29.10
N ASN A 24 -18.39 9.13 -30.34
CA ASN A 24 -19.68 8.65 -30.82
C ASN A 24 -19.70 7.12 -31.09
N ALA A 25 -18.56 6.52 -31.45
CA ALA A 25 -18.45 5.09 -31.71
C ALA A 25 -18.49 4.27 -30.41
N PHE A 26 -17.66 4.63 -29.44
CA PHE A 26 -17.63 3.98 -28.13
C PHE A 26 -18.98 4.11 -27.41
N SER A 27 -19.55 5.31 -27.35
CA SER A 27 -20.84 5.54 -26.68
C SER A 27 -21.93 4.63 -27.24
N LYS A 28 -21.99 4.47 -28.57
CA LYS A 28 -22.96 3.60 -29.24
C LYS A 28 -22.74 2.12 -28.94
N ASN A 29 -21.48 1.67 -28.92
CA ASN A 29 -21.15 0.29 -28.59
C ASN A 29 -21.35 -0.03 -27.10
N TYR A 30 -21.38 1.00 -26.25
CA TYR A 30 -21.64 0.90 -24.82
C TYR A 30 -23.15 0.88 -24.46
N ASP A 31 -24.03 1.35 -25.35
CA ASP A 31 -25.49 1.36 -25.15
C ASP A 31 -26.07 0.02 -24.66
N PRO A 32 -25.65 -1.16 -25.15
CA PRO A 32 -26.17 -2.43 -24.64
C PRO A 32 -25.84 -2.69 -23.16
N VAL A 33 -24.67 -2.26 -22.68
CA VAL A 33 -24.32 -2.35 -21.25
C VAL A 33 -25.23 -1.44 -20.43
N ARG A 34 -25.47 -0.21 -20.92
CA ARG A 34 -26.36 0.75 -20.27
C ARG A 34 -27.77 0.19 -20.12
N LEU A 35 -28.35 -0.34 -21.20
CA LEU A 35 -29.69 -0.92 -21.19
C LEU A 35 -29.83 -2.10 -20.22
N GLU A 36 -28.87 -3.03 -20.21
CA GLU A 36 -28.91 -4.20 -19.32
C GLU A 36 -28.86 -3.80 -17.83
N LEU A 37 -28.06 -2.78 -17.49
CA LEU A 37 -27.95 -2.28 -16.12
C LEU A 37 -29.18 -1.47 -15.69
N GLU A 38 -29.70 -0.60 -16.57
CA GLU A 38 -30.91 0.19 -16.30
C GLU A 38 -32.18 -0.68 -16.17
N GLU A 39 -32.27 -1.76 -16.94
CA GLU A 39 -33.36 -2.75 -16.82
C GLU A 39 -33.29 -3.51 -15.50
N TRP A 40 -32.07 -3.80 -15.00
CA TRP A 40 -31.87 -4.47 -13.72
C TRP A 40 -32.35 -3.61 -12.53
N ASP A 41 -31.93 -2.35 -12.45
CA ASP A 41 -32.31 -1.46 -11.35
C ASP A 41 -32.41 0.00 -11.83
N PRO A 42 -33.56 0.67 -11.64
CA PRO A 42 -33.79 2.02 -12.17
C PRO A 42 -33.00 3.14 -11.45
N ILE A 43 -32.34 2.85 -10.33
CA ILE A 43 -31.54 3.81 -9.57
C ILE A 43 -30.06 3.44 -9.59
N ARG A 44 -29.73 2.19 -9.24
CA ARG A 44 -28.36 1.67 -9.18
C ARG A 44 -27.80 1.38 -10.56
N GLY A 45 -28.63 0.91 -11.49
CA GLY A 45 -28.27 0.62 -12.87
C GLY A 45 -27.69 1.81 -13.63
N PRO A 46 -28.41 2.95 -13.71
CA PRO A 46 -27.88 4.17 -14.32
C PRO A 46 -26.57 4.64 -13.67
N TRP A 47 -26.49 4.61 -12.33
CA TRP A 47 -25.27 5.01 -11.63
C TRP A 47 -24.08 4.11 -11.97
N LEU A 48 -24.27 2.79 -11.97
CA LEU A 48 -23.21 1.85 -12.30
C LEU A 48 -22.77 2.01 -13.75
N SER A 49 -23.72 2.13 -14.69
CA SER A 49 -23.41 2.35 -16.10
C SER A 49 -22.62 3.64 -16.32
N SER A 50 -23.06 4.76 -15.74
CA SER A 50 -22.34 6.04 -15.85
C SER A 50 -20.98 6.00 -15.14
N SER A 51 -20.85 5.27 -14.04
CA SER A 51 -19.57 5.10 -13.33
C SER A 51 -18.57 4.34 -14.20
N LEU A 52 -18.97 3.24 -14.82
CA LEU A 52 -18.13 2.46 -15.74
C LEU A 52 -17.71 3.29 -16.96
N GLU A 53 -18.62 4.10 -17.49
CA GLU A 53 -18.31 5.01 -18.60
C GLU A 53 -17.30 6.09 -18.20
N ALA A 54 -17.52 6.76 -17.06
CA ALA A 54 -16.61 7.77 -16.53
C ALA A 54 -15.21 7.18 -16.23
N MET A 55 -15.15 6.01 -15.60
CA MET A 55 -13.90 5.30 -15.35
C MET A 55 -13.14 4.98 -16.64
N SER A 56 -13.85 4.59 -17.71
CA SER A 56 -13.22 4.33 -19.01
C SER A 56 -12.58 5.56 -19.63
N LYS A 57 -13.08 6.75 -19.27
CA LYS A 57 -12.59 8.07 -19.72
C LYS A 57 -11.63 8.72 -18.71
N GLN A 58 -11.32 8.05 -17.59
CA GLN A 58 -10.54 8.61 -16.47
C GLN A 58 -11.16 9.89 -15.89
N GLU A 59 -12.49 9.91 -15.79
CA GLU A 59 -13.27 11.01 -15.24
C GLU A 59 -13.87 10.62 -13.87
N PRO A 60 -14.16 11.61 -13.00
CA PRO A 60 -14.88 11.36 -11.76
C PRO A 60 -16.22 10.65 -11.99
N ILE A 61 -16.54 9.67 -11.14
CA ILE A 61 -17.81 8.96 -11.20
C ILE A 61 -18.95 9.82 -10.61
N PRO A 62 -20.21 9.59 -11.02
CA PRO A 62 -21.34 10.34 -10.48
C PRO A 62 -21.60 10.07 -9.00
N ASP A 63 -22.22 11.04 -8.34
CA ASP A 63 -22.70 10.91 -6.96
C ASP A 63 -23.70 9.76 -6.79
N ARG A 64 -23.61 9.08 -5.65
CA ARG A 64 -24.52 7.97 -5.30
C ARG A 64 -25.85 8.52 -4.82
N THR A 65 -26.91 7.86 -5.26
CA THR A 65 -28.31 8.18 -4.89
C THR A 65 -29.04 7.01 -4.23
N PHE A 66 -28.28 6.12 -3.59
CA PHE A 66 -28.72 4.89 -2.93
C PHE A 66 -27.87 4.64 -1.67
N PRO A 67 -28.35 3.85 -0.69
CA PRO A 67 -27.74 3.75 0.64
C PRO A 67 -26.49 2.87 0.73
N GLU A 68 -26.19 2.05 -0.28
CA GLU A 68 -25.04 1.14 -0.22
C GLU A 68 -23.69 1.86 -0.31
N ASP A 69 -22.78 1.45 0.58
CA ASP A 69 -21.43 2.00 0.75
C ASP A 69 -20.38 1.16 -0.02
N ILE A 70 -20.66 0.86 -1.29
CA ILE A 70 -19.86 -0.06 -2.11
C ILE A 70 -19.23 0.61 -3.35
N THR A 71 -18.14 0.02 -3.86
CA THR A 71 -17.46 0.44 -5.09
C THR A 71 -18.18 -0.10 -6.35
N PRO A 72 -17.87 0.43 -7.55
CA PRO A 72 -18.37 -0.14 -8.81
C PRO A 72 -18.13 -1.64 -8.95
N ALA A 73 -16.90 -2.14 -8.70
CA ALA A 73 -16.61 -3.58 -8.74
C ALA A 73 -17.43 -4.40 -7.73
N GLN A 74 -17.66 -3.86 -6.53
CA GLN A 74 -18.51 -4.52 -5.53
C GLN A 74 -19.99 -4.54 -5.94
N MET A 75 -20.47 -3.50 -6.62
CA MET A 75 -21.83 -3.51 -7.16
C MET A 75 -21.96 -4.51 -8.30
N VAL A 76 -20.97 -4.61 -9.19
CA VAL A 76 -20.90 -5.67 -10.22
C VAL A 76 -20.92 -7.05 -9.55
N ALA A 77 -20.15 -7.26 -8.48
CA ALA A 77 -20.08 -8.53 -7.76
C ALA A 77 -21.45 -8.99 -7.23
N ALA A 78 -22.30 -8.02 -6.86
CA ALA A 78 -23.63 -8.24 -6.31
C ALA A 78 -24.76 -8.23 -7.36
N LEU A 79 -24.44 -8.07 -8.66
CA LEU A 79 -25.44 -8.18 -9.73
C LEU A 79 -26.05 -9.59 -9.77
N PRO A 80 -27.35 -9.72 -10.14
CA PRO A 80 -27.92 -11.01 -10.49
C PRO A 80 -27.08 -11.70 -11.57
N GLU A 81 -26.91 -13.02 -11.45
CA GLU A 81 -26.03 -13.80 -12.33
C GLU A 81 -26.32 -13.56 -13.83
N LYS A 82 -27.60 -13.53 -14.21
CA LYS A 82 -28.03 -13.25 -15.58
C LYS A 82 -27.54 -11.89 -16.09
N THR A 83 -27.78 -10.82 -15.32
CA THR A 83 -27.37 -9.46 -15.65
C THR A 83 -25.84 -9.37 -15.77
N ARG A 84 -25.13 -9.94 -14.79
CA ARG A 84 -23.66 -9.97 -14.79
C ARG A 84 -23.11 -10.68 -16.03
N THR A 85 -23.59 -11.88 -16.35
CA THR A 85 -23.13 -12.64 -17.53
C THR A 85 -23.43 -11.92 -18.84
N ASN A 86 -24.58 -11.23 -18.94
CA ASN A 86 -24.91 -10.43 -20.12
C ASN A 86 -23.93 -9.27 -20.32
N VAL A 87 -23.67 -8.51 -19.25
CA VAL A 87 -22.72 -7.38 -19.29
C VAL A 87 -21.29 -7.85 -19.56
N GLU A 88 -20.85 -8.95 -18.92
CA GLU A 88 -19.56 -9.58 -19.19
C GLU A 88 -19.41 -9.99 -20.66
N ARG A 89 -20.43 -10.64 -21.24
CA ARG A 89 -20.44 -11.05 -22.64
C ARG A 89 -20.29 -9.84 -23.57
N ILE A 90 -21.06 -8.77 -23.34
CA ILE A 90 -20.98 -7.54 -24.14
C ILE A 90 -19.58 -6.93 -24.04
N ALA A 91 -19.02 -6.84 -22.83
CA ALA A 91 -17.67 -6.31 -22.63
C ALA A 91 -16.61 -7.18 -23.32
N MET A 92 -16.75 -8.50 -23.32
CA MET A 92 -15.81 -9.41 -23.99
C MET A 92 -15.93 -9.43 -25.52
N GLU A 93 -17.11 -9.14 -26.09
CA GLU A 93 -17.31 -9.11 -27.55
C GLU A 93 -16.72 -7.84 -28.20
N ASN A 94 -16.61 -6.74 -27.46
CA ASN A 94 -16.14 -5.45 -27.96
C ASN A 94 -14.61 -5.30 -27.97
N THR A 95 -13.89 -6.24 -28.59
CA THR A 95 -12.41 -6.21 -28.69
C THR A 95 -11.89 -5.44 -29.89
N ASN A 96 -12.77 -5.12 -30.84
CA ASN A 96 -12.42 -4.46 -32.09
C ASN A 96 -12.75 -2.96 -31.97
N GLY A 97 -11.79 -2.10 -32.28
CA GLY A 97 -11.92 -0.65 -32.16
C GLY A 97 -10.56 0.01 -32.43
N ASN A 98 -10.52 1.34 -32.45
CA ASN A 98 -9.23 2.05 -32.42
C ASN A 98 -8.56 1.89 -31.04
N GLU A 99 -7.33 2.38 -30.90
CA GLU A 99 -6.54 2.22 -29.66
C GLU A 99 -7.24 2.85 -28.44
N THR A 100 -7.91 4.01 -28.63
CA THR A 100 -8.68 4.70 -27.59
C THR A 100 -9.87 3.86 -27.11
N GLU A 101 -10.70 3.36 -28.02
CA GLU A 101 -11.86 2.53 -27.71
C GLU A 101 -11.45 1.22 -27.05
N GLN A 102 -10.36 0.61 -27.51
CA GLN A 102 -9.79 -0.58 -26.87
C GLN A 102 -9.37 -0.29 -25.43
N SER A 103 -8.72 0.86 -25.17
CA SER A 103 -8.35 1.27 -23.82
C SER A 103 -9.57 1.47 -22.92
N GLN A 104 -10.62 2.13 -23.42
CA GLN A 104 -11.88 2.34 -22.68
C GLN A 104 -12.53 1.00 -22.31
N TRP A 105 -12.64 0.08 -23.26
CA TRP A 105 -13.19 -1.25 -22.98
C TRP A 105 -12.31 -2.09 -22.05
N ASN A 106 -10.98 -1.91 -22.07
CA ASN A 106 -10.09 -2.58 -21.12
C ASN A 106 -10.39 -2.10 -19.69
N GLU A 107 -10.62 -0.81 -19.46
CA GLU A 107 -11.05 -0.31 -18.14
C GLU A 107 -12.40 -0.92 -17.70
N ILE A 108 -13.37 -1.01 -18.62
CA ILE A 108 -14.67 -1.64 -18.36
C ILE A 108 -14.50 -3.11 -17.94
N ARG A 109 -13.70 -3.89 -18.68
CA ARG A 109 -13.45 -5.30 -18.38
C ARG A 109 -12.81 -5.51 -17.02
N ARG A 110 -11.90 -4.62 -16.59
CA ARG A 110 -11.29 -4.70 -15.26
C ARG A 110 -12.32 -4.66 -14.13
N VAL A 111 -13.41 -3.92 -14.30
CA VAL A 111 -14.45 -3.82 -13.27
C VAL A 111 -15.47 -4.95 -13.40
N ILE A 112 -15.88 -5.28 -14.63
CA ILE A 112 -16.99 -6.20 -14.90
C ILE A 112 -16.60 -7.67 -14.79
N VAL A 113 -15.43 -8.05 -15.33
CA VAL A 113 -15.07 -9.46 -15.48
C VAL A 113 -14.53 -10.06 -14.19
N ARG A 114 -13.76 -9.28 -13.41
CA ARG A 114 -13.06 -9.81 -12.21
C ARG A 114 -14.00 -10.42 -11.17
N PRO A 115 -15.15 -9.81 -10.83
CA PRO A 115 -16.06 -10.37 -9.82
C PRO A 115 -16.74 -11.68 -10.25
N GLY A 116 -16.98 -11.91 -11.54
CA GLY A 116 -17.64 -13.13 -12.05
C GLY A 116 -16.69 -14.20 -12.58
N ALA A 117 -15.42 -13.86 -12.88
CA ALA A 117 -14.43 -14.78 -13.45
C ALA A 117 -13.89 -15.85 -12.46
N GLY A 118 -14.40 -15.91 -11.23
CA GLY A 118 -13.94 -16.87 -10.22
C GLY A 118 -12.47 -16.67 -9.82
N CYS A 119 -11.96 -15.45 -10.00
CA CYS A 119 -10.59 -15.09 -9.68
C CYS A 119 -10.33 -15.29 -8.18
N GLY A 120 -9.28 -16.04 -7.84
CA GLY A 120 -8.79 -16.10 -6.47
C GLY A 120 -8.30 -14.75 -5.99
N LYS A 121 -8.01 -14.65 -4.70
CA LYS A 121 -7.45 -13.44 -4.08
C LYS A 121 -6.02 -13.74 -3.62
N LYS A 122 -5.07 -12.89 -4.00
CA LYS A 122 -3.68 -12.89 -3.47
C LYS A 122 -3.56 -11.80 -2.43
N THR A 123 -2.93 -12.12 -1.31
CA THR A 123 -2.67 -11.15 -0.24
C THR A 123 -1.18 -11.10 0.06
N ALA A 124 -0.63 -9.89 0.02
CA ALA A 124 0.70 -9.56 0.47
C ALA A 124 0.61 -8.64 1.70
N ARG A 125 1.65 -8.57 2.52
CA ARG A 125 1.62 -7.71 3.70
C ARG A 125 2.99 -7.23 4.14
N THR A 126 3.00 -6.10 4.83
CA THR A 126 4.08 -5.67 5.72
C THR A 126 3.54 -5.56 7.14
N TYR A 127 4.24 -6.14 8.11
CA TYR A 127 3.80 -6.20 9.50
C TYR A 127 4.98 -6.15 10.47
N GLY A 128 4.72 -5.71 11.71
CA GLY A 128 5.76 -5.59 12.73
C GLY A 128 6.80 -4.50 12.38
N GLU A 129 8.03 -4.64 12.90
CA GLU A 129 9.21 -3.99 12.28
C GLU A 129 9.43 -4.67 10.94
N PRO A 130 9.60 -3.99 9.79
CA PRO A 130 8.78 -4.47 8.69
C PRO A 130 9.26 -5.82 8.16
N HIS A 131 8.51 -6.87 8.51
CA HIS A 131 8.51 -8.16 7.87
C HIS A 131 7.55 -8.09 6.70
N LEU A 132 8.01 -8.50 5.53
CA LEU A 132 7.23 -8.51 4.30
C LEU A 132 6.89 -9.94 3.92
N VAL A 133 5.69 -10.11 3.37
CA VAL A 133 5.24 -11.30 2.65
C VAL A 133 4.79 -10.84 1.27
N THR A 134 5.47 -11.29 0.22
CA THR A 134 5.10 -10.99 -1.18
C THR A 134 3.81 -11.70 -1.58
N PHE A 135 3.22 -11.32 -2.71
CA PHE A 135 2.01 -11.95 -3.24
C PHE A 135 2.18 -13.46 -3.49
N ASP A 136 3.40 -13.90 -3.79
CA ASP A 136 3.75 -15.31 -4.03
C ASP A 136 4.44 -15.98 -2.82
N GLY A 137 4.46 -15.29 -1.68
CA GLY A 137 4.80 -15.85 -0.38
C GLY A 137 6.29 -15.87 -0.02
N ALA A 138 7.14 -15.11 -0.72
CA ALA A 138 8.50 -14.82 -0.28
C ALA A 138 8.43 -13.98 1.00
N ARG A 139 9.34 -14.24 1.94
CA ARG A 139 9.31 -13.63 3.27
C ARG A 139 10.67 -13.13 3.68
N TYR A 140 10.73 -11.91 4.18
CA TYR A 140 11.96 -11.26 4.59
C TYR A 140 11.70 -10.07 5.50
N SER A 141 12.68 -9.70 6.32
CA SER A 141 12.67 -8.45 7.08
C SER A 141 13.38 -7.37 6.26
N PHE A 142 12.80 -6.17 6.24
CA PHE A 142 13.26 -5.06 5.42
C PHE A 142 13.55 -3.85 6.32
N GLN A 143 14.54 -4.01 7.19
CA GLN A 143 14.95 -3.00 8.17
C GLN A 143 15.61 -1.79 7.48
N THR A 144 14.78 -0.90 6.93
CA THR A 144 15.22 0.29 6.20
C THR A 144 14.47 1.53 6.63
N VAL A 145 14.97 2.71 6.27
CA VAL A 145 14.21 3.97 6.41
C VAL A 145 14.14 4.70 5.07
N GLY A 146 13.01 5.35 4.86
CA GLY A 146 12.69 6.00 3.60
C GLY A 146 11.25 5.78 3.20
N GLU A 147 10.99 6.02 1.92
CA GLU A 147 9.73 5.71 1.28
C GLU A 147 9.97 4.73 0.15
N PHE A 148 9.11 3.73 0.04
CA PHE A 148 9.31 2.60 -0.86
C PHE A 148 8.03 2.16 -1.53
N VAL A 149 8.14 1.77 -2.80
CA VAL A 149 7.04 1.15 -3.55
C VAL A 149 6.83 -0.26 -3.01
N LEU A 150 5.69 -0.49 -2.35
CA LEU A 150 5.28 -1.82 -1.92
C LEU A 150 4.77 -2.63 -3.11
N ALA A 151 3.83 -2.07 -3.86
CA ALA A 151 3.28 -2.71 -5.05
C ALA A 151 2.88 -1.64 -6.06
N LYS A 152 3.25 -1.85 -7.32
CA LYS A 152 2.81 -1.04 -8.46
C LYS A 152 2.46 -1.97 -9.60
N SER A 153 1.35 -1.71 -10.28
CA SER A 153 0.95 -2.41 -11.50
C SER A 153 0.91 -1.45 -12.68
N THR A 154 1.20 -1.98 -13.88
CA THR A 154 1.00 -1.24 -15.14
C THR A 154 -0.48 -0.93 -15.43
N SER A 155 -1.42 -1.51 -14.68
CA SER A 155 -2.85 -1.20 -14.74
C SER A 155 -3.30 -0.07 -13.79
N GLY A 156 -2.36 0.60 -13.11
CA GLY A 156 -2.61 1.85 -12.39
C GLY A 156 -2.64 1.75 -10.86
N LEU A 157 -2.68 0.55 -10.28
CA LEU A 157 -2.51 0.38 -8.82
C LEU A 157 -1.10 0.78 -8.40
N GLU A 158 -0.98 1.63 -7.39
CA GLU A 158 0.30 1.91 -6.73
C GLU A 158 0.10 2.10 -5.22
N VAL A 159 0.96 1.46 -4.43
CA VAL A 159 0.97 1.46 -2.97
C VAL A 159 2.41 1.69 -2.51
N GLN A 160 2.62 2.72 -1.70
CA GLN A 160 3.93 3.13 -1.17
C GLN A 160 3.90 3.17 0.35
N SER A 161 4.95 2.69 1.01
CA SER A 161 5.12 2.76 2.46
C SER A 161 6.19 3.77 2.85
N ARG A 162 6.01 4.43 3.99
CA ARG A 162 7.04 5.22 4.66
C ARG A 162 7.51 4.47 5.89
N GLN A 163 8.82 4.32 6.04
CA GLN A 163 9.46 3.64 7.16
C GLN A 163 10.39 4.59 7.91
N LYS A 164 10.29 4.60 9.25
CA LYS A 164 11.12 5.42 10.14
C LYS A 164 11.81 4.57 11.18
N ALA A 165 13.02 5.00 11.56
CA ALA A 165 13.76 4.41 12.66
C ALA A 165 13.01 4.63 13.98
N ILE A 166 12.94 3.59 14.80
CA ILE A 166 12.57 3.67 16.22
C ILE A 166 13.80 3.48 17.12
N ARG A 167 14.86 2.88 16.58
CA ARG A 167 16.21 2.70 17.15
C ARG A 167 17.21 2.68 15.99
N ASP A 168 18.51 2.57 16.26
CA ASP A 168 19.56 2.51 15.22
C ASP A 168 19.54 1.21 14.39
N ASP A 169 18.83 0.19 14.87
CA ASP A 169 18.73 -1.16 14.32
C ASP A 169 17.32 -1.57 13.89
N PHE A 170 16.30 -0.79 14.25
CA PHE A 170 14.90 -1.11 13.96
C PHE A 170 14.13 0.06 13.35
N SER A 171 13.38 -0.22 12.30
CA SER A 171 12.41 0.67 11.69
C SER A 171 10.99 0.10 11.76
N VAL A 172 10.01 0.96 11.53
CA VAL A 172 8.58 0.61 11.46
C VAL A 172 7.93 1.38 10.32
N ASN A 173 6.86 0.82 9.74
CA ASN A 173 6.01 1.59 8.83
C ASN A 173 5.27 2.67 9.61
N THR A 174 5.29 3.90 9.12
CA THR A 174 4.64 5.05 9.77
C THR A 174 3.59 5.74 8.91
N ALA A 175 3.55 5.45 7.61
CA ALA A 175 2.50 5.91 6.71
C ALA A 175 2.40 5.00 5.48
N ILE A 176 1.23 5.03 4.86
CA ILE A 176 0.96 4.39 3.56
C ILE A 176 0.34 5.43 2.61
N ALA A 177 0.80 5.48 1.37
CA ALA A 177 0.24 6.33 0.32
C ALA A 177 -0.11 5.49 -0.91
N MET A 178 -1.20 5.83 -1.58
CA MET A 178 -1.84 4.99 -2.59
C MET A 178 -2.38 5.84 -3.75
N ASN A 179 -2.33 5.29 -4.95
CA ASN A 179 -3.09 5.78 -6.10
C ASN A 179 -4.32 4.87 -6.29
N VAL A 180 -5.50 5.42 -6.01
CA VAL A 180 -6.78 4.71 -5.99
C VAL A 180 -7.62 5.15 -7.17
N GLY A 181 -7.38 4.55 -8.35
CA GLY A 181 -8.10 4.90 -9.58
C GLY A 181 -7.85 6.35 -10.06
N GLY A 182 -6.78 7.00 -9.61
CA GLY A 182 -6.50 8.42 -9.86
C GLY A 182 -6.48 9.27 -8.58
N ASP A 183 -7.17 8.84 -7.52
CA ASP A 183 -7.18 9.55 -6.25
C ASP A 183 -5.91 9.25 -5.43
N ARG A 184 -5.21 10.29 -5.00
CA ARG A 184 -4.07 10.16 -4.10
C ARG A 184 -4.57 10.06 -2.66
N VAL A 185 -4.36 8.91 -2.03
CA VAL A 185 -4.79 8.64 -0.65
C VAL A 185 -3.57 8.38 0.23
N GLY A 186 -3.42 9.14 1.32
CA GLY A 186 -2.39 8.94 2.33
C GLY A 186 -2.98 8.64 3.70
N ILE A 187 -2.42 7.68 4.43
CA ILE A 187 -2.81 7.36 5.82
C ILE A 187 -1.55 7.38 6.69
N TYR A 188 -1.52 8.27 7.68
CA TYR A 188 -0.33 8.60 8.47
C TYR A 188 -0.52 8.21 9.94
N ALA A 189 0.31 7.28 10.42
CA ALA A 189 0.39 6.95 11.85
C ALA A 189 1.13 8.06 12.62
N SER A 190 2.14 8.67 12.01
CA SER A 190 2.87 9.83 12.53
C SER A 190 3.22 10.82 11.42
N ASP A 191 3.71 12.01 11.80
CA ASP A 191 4.06 13.11 10.87
C ASP A 191 2.91 13.53 9.93
N MET A 192 1.69 13.62 10.48
CA MET A 192 0.49 13.98 9.71
C MET A 192 0.68 15.34 9.01
N PRO A 193 0.58 15.41 7.68
CA PRO A 193 0.68 16.66 6.93
C PRO A 193 -0.41 17.66 7.37
N GLY A 194 -0.07 18.95 7.45
CA GLY A 194 -1.02 20.00 7.86
C GLY A 194 -1.38 20.02 9.35
N SER A 195 -0.90 19.07 10.16
CA SER A 195 -1.12 19.04 11.62
C SER A 195 -0.30 20.07 12.42
N GLY A 196 0.07 21.20 11.79
CA GLY A 196 0.78 22.29 12.44
C GLY A 196 0.19 22.49 13.83
N GLN A 197 1.03 22.40 14.87
CA GLN A 197 0.67 22.27 16.30
C GLN A 197 -0.42 23.27 16.76
N VAL A 198 -1.68 23.05 16.39
CA VAL A 198 -2.81 23.67 17.05
C VAL A 198 -3.07 22.76 18.24
N ARG A 199 -2.55 23.18 19.40
CA ARG A 199 -2.71 22.50 20.67
C ARG A 199 -4.17 22.05 20.84
N GLY A 200 -4.41 20.74 20.80
CA GLY A 200 -5.72 20.14 21.07
C GLY A 200 -6.47 19.57 19.87
N ASN A 201 -6.08 19.87 18.62
CA ASN A 201 -6.71 19.27 17.44
C ASN A 201 -5.74 18.30 16.76
N ARG A 202 -5.84 17.01 17.06
CA ARG A 202 -5.16 15.98 16.26
C ARG A 202 -5.94 15.89 14.96
N GLY A 203 -5.34 16.40 13.88
CA GLY A 203 -5.91 16.25 12.54
C GLY A 203 -6.26 14.78 12.24
N THR A 204 -7.12 14.57 11.26
CA THR A 204 -7.40 13.24 10.73
C THR A 204 -6.12 12.61 10.13
N PRO A 205 -5.89 11.30 10.32
CA PRO A 205 -4.72 10.63 9.75
C PRO A 205 -4.85 10.39 8.23
N VAL A 206 -6.00 10.71 7.63
CA VAL A 206 -6.29 10.43 6.21
C VAL A 206 -6.21 11.72 5.39
N MET A 207 -5.40 11.68 4.33
CA MET A 207 -5.31 12.71 3.31
C MET A 207 -5.86 12.16 1.99
N VAL A 208 -6.69 12.94 1.30
CA VAL A 208 -7.19 12.63 -0.05
C VAL A 208 -6.90 13.83 -0.93
N ASN A 209 -6.17 13.63 -2.02
CA ASN A 209 -5.81 14.67 -2.99
C ASN A 209 -5.21 15.94 -2.32
N GLY A 210 -4.37 15.73 -1.29
CA GLY A 210 -3.73 16.79 -0.53
C GLY A 210 -4.59 17.46 0.54
N ARG A 211 -5.82 17.00 0.76
CA ARG A 211 -6.75 17.54 1.77
C ARG A 211 -6.98 16.55 2.91
N PRO A 212 -6.98 16.99 4.17
CA PRO A 212 -7.34 16.13 5.29
C PRO A 212 -8.84 15.79 5.25
N VAL A 213 -9.19 14.51 5.37
CA VAL A 213 -10.59 14.04 5.37
C VAL A 213 -10.93 13.18 6.58
N THR A 214 -12.12 13.34 7.16
CA THR A 214 -12.54 12.53 8.31
C THR A 214 -13.39 11.35 7.84
N VAL A 215 -12.90 10.13 8.06
CA VAL A 215 -13.64 8.89 7.78
C VAL A 215 -14.42 8.49 9.03
N GLN A 216 -15.75 8.51 8.93
CA GLN A 216 -16.64 8.10 10.02
C GLN A 216 -16.57 6.58 10.20
N ALA A 217 -16.59 6.11 11.46
CA ALA A 217 -16.58 4.68 11.74
C ALA A 217 -17.85 4.03 11.18
N GLY A 218 -17.70 2.91 10.46
CA GLY A 218 -18.82 2.15 9.90
C GLY A 218 -19.51 2.78 8.68
N LYS A 219 -19.04 3.92 8.17
CA LYS A 219 -19.53 4.53 6.92
C LYS A 219 -18.38 4.70 5.91
N ALA A 220 -18.63 4.45 4.63
CA ALA A 220 -17.64 4.73 3.59
C ALA A 220 -17.47 6.23 3.35
N TYR A 221 -16.22 6.64 3.15
CA TYR A 221 -15.85 7.87 2.47
C TYR A 221 -15.65 7.53 1.00
N PHE A 222 -16.34 8.22 0.09
CA PHE A 222 -16.28 7.99 -1.34
C PHE A 222 -15.15 8.79 -1.99
N LEU A 223 -14.39 8.16 -2.87
CA LEU A 223 -13.38 8.83 -3.69
C LEU A 223 -13.98 9.18 -5.06
N ASP A 224 -13.49 10.26 -5.65
CA ASP A 224 -14.03 10.83 -6.88
C ASP A 224 -13.95 9.84 -8.04
N ASN A 225 -12.91 9.00 -8.09
CA ASN A 225 -12.74 7.96 -9.12
C ASN A 225 -13.28 6.59 -8.68
N GLY A 226 -14.21 6.55 -7.73
CA GLY A 226 -15.04 5.38 -7.41
C GLY A 226 -14.50 4.41 -6.37
N GLY A 227 -13.31 4.68 -5.82
CA GLY A 227 -12.81 3.98 -4.63
C GLY A 227 -13.57 4.36 -3.36
N THR A 228 -13.32 3.63 -2.28
CA THR A 228 -13.87 3.92 -0.95
C THR A 228 -12.81 3.81 0.14
N ILE A 229 -13.00 4.56 1.23
CA ILE A 229 -12.25 4.41 2.48
C ILE A 229 -13.24 4.12 3.61
N THR A 230 -13.07 3.01 4.30
CA THR A 230 -13.87 2.66 5.49
C THR A 230 -12.99 2.58 6.73
N ARG A 231 -13.59 2.81 7.90
CA ARG A 231 -12.91 2.70 9.19
C ARG A 231 -13.67 1.78 10.14
N SER A 232 -12.96 0.82 10.73
CA SER A 232 -13.45 -0.02 11.82
C SER A 232 -12.40 -0.09 12.93
N GLY A 233 -12.71 0.53 14.09
CA GLY A 233 -11.77 0.67 15.20
C GLY A 233 -10.49 1.41 14.76
N ASN A 234 -9.36 0.70 14.85
CA ASN A 234 -8.03 1.20 14.47
C ASN A 234 -7.57 0.72 13.08
N THR A 235 -8.48 0.15 12.30
CA THR A 235 -8.22 -0.33 10.94
C THR A 235 -8.94 0.54 9.93
N TYR A 236 -8.22 0.94 8.89
CA TYR A 236 -8.78 1.54 7.69
C TYR A 236 -8.69 0.53 6.54
N ALA A 237 -9.73 0.45 5.73
CA ALA A 237 -9.71 -0.31 4.48
C ALA A 237 -9.98 0.65 3.33
N VAL A 238 -9.06 0.67 2.36
CA VAL A 238 -9.17 1.42 1.11
C VAL A 238 -9.45 0.41 0.00
N THR A 239 -10.59 0.55 -0.66
CA THR A 239 -11.02 -0.36 -1.73
C THR A 239 -11.02 0.39 -3.05
N TRP A 240 -10.34 -0.16 -4.05
CA TRP A 240 -10.27 0.37 -5.41
C TRP A 240 -11.62 0.20 -6.11
N PRO A 241 -11.93 1.07 -7.09
CA PRO A 241 -13.12 0.89 -7.92
C PRO A 241 -13.10 -0.44 -8.70
N THR A 242 -11.92 -1.03 -8.90
CA THR A 242 -11.63 -2.30 -9.57
C THR A 242 -11.52 -3.52 -8.63
N GLY A 243 -11.71 -3.33 -7.31
CA GLY A 243 -11.86 -4.42 -6.33
C GLY A 243 -10.63 -4.77 -5.50
N GLU A 244 -9.46 -4.20 -5.76
CA GLU A 244 -8.28 -4.34 -4.91
C GLU A 244 -8.50 -3.67 -3.55
N VAL A 245 -7.85 -4.17 -2.50
CA VAL A 245 -8.04 -3.66 -1.13
C VAL A 245 -6.71 -3.49 -0.43
N VAL A 246 -6.51 -2.34 0.20
CA VAL A 246 -5.45 -2.13 1.19
C VAL A 246 -6.09 -1.99 2.56
N GLN A 247 -5.71 -2.84 3.51
CA GLN A 247 -6.03 -2.62 4.92
C GLN A 247 -4.79 -2.10 5.64
N THR A 248 -4.97 -1.04 6.42
CA THR A 248 -3.95 -0.54 7.33
C THR A 248 -4.47 -0.55 8.76
N ARG A 249 -3.74 -1.22 9.65
CA ARG A 249 -4.06 -1.34 11.06
C ARG A 249 -3.06 -0.56 11.89
N PHE A 250 -3.53 0.39 12.66
CA PHE A 250 -2.68 1.20 13.52
C PHE A 250 -2.30 0.42 14.79
N HIS A 251 -1.02 0.50 15.15
CA HIS A 251 -0.49 0.04 16.42
C HIS A 251 0.00 1.26 17.21
N GLY A 252 -0.77 1.64 18.23
CA GLY A 252 -0.56 2.90 18.93
C GLY A 252 -0.69 4.12 18.01
N TRP A 253 0.19 5.11 18.19
CA TRP A 253 0.22 6.36 17.41
C TRP A 253 1.50 6.52 16.58
N PHE A 254 2.24 5.43 16.35
CA PHE A 254 3.58 5.53 15.77
C PHE A 254 3.76 4.62 14.56
N MET A 255 2.97 3.55 14.41
CA MET A 255 3.14 2.64 13.30
C MET A 255 1.84 2.02 12.79
N ASN A 256 1.94 1.41 11.61
CA ASN A 256 0.85 0.67 11.00
C ASN A 256 1.32 -0.63 10.33
N ASP A 257 0.53 -1.68 10.48
CA ASP A 257 0.63 -2.85 9.61
C ASP A 257 -0.20 -2.62 8.36
N VAL A 258 0.23 -3.20 7.24
CA VAL A 258 -0.44 -3.03 5.95
C VAL A 258 -0.59 -4.38 5.26
N SER A 259 -1.79 -4.70 4.79
CA SER A 259 -2.02 -5.80 3.85
C SER A 259 -2.60 -5.28 2.56
N VAL A 260 -2.08 -5.78 1.44
CA VAL A 260 -2.53 -5.49 0.08
C VAL A 260 -3.15 -6.76 -0.48
N GLN A 261 -4.41 -6.68 -0.89
CA GLN A 261 -5.14 -7.76 -1.53
C GLN A 261 -5.46 -7.38 -2.96
N ILE A 262 -5.07 -8.26 -3.88
CA ILE A 262 -5.35 -8.17 -5.31
C ILE A 262 -6.16 -9.39 -5.74
N THR A 263 -6.74 -9.34 -6.93
CA THR A 263 -7.36 -10.52 -7.56
C THR A 263 -6.33 -11.26 -8.41
N ASP A 264 -6.41 -12.59 -8.53
CA ASP A 264 -5.47 -13.40 -9.31
C ASP A 264 -5.51 -13.09 -10.81
N CYS A 265 -6.63 -12.53 -11.27
CA CYS A 265 -6.79 -12.03 -12.64
C CYS A 265 -6.51 -10.53 -12.74
N SER A 266 -5.82 -9.94 -11.77
CA SER A 266 -5.43 -8.53 -11.85
C SER A 266 -4.58 -8.34 -13.10
N GLU A 267 -5.01 -7.43 -13.95
CA GLU A 267 -4.31 -7.09 -15.17
C GLU A 267 -3.05 -6.28 -14.86
N GLY A 268 -2.10 -6.33 -15.79
CA GLY A 268 -0.84 -5.60 -15.69
C GLY A 268 0.25 -6.38 -14.99
N VAL A 269 1.47 -5.86 -15.12
CA VAL A 269 2.65 -6.48 -14.52
C VAL A 269 2.93 -5.80 -13.19
N PHE A 270 2.90 -6.57 -12.10
CA PHE A 270 3.26 -6.06 -10.78
C PHE A 270 4.77 -5.96 -10.61
N ASP A 271 5.19 -4.98 -9.82
CA ASP A 271 6.55 -4.76 -9.36
C ASP A 271 6.54 -4.03 -8.01
N GLY A 272 7.54 -4.27 -7.18
CA GLY A 272 7.64 -3.65 -5.86
C GLY A 272 8.21 -4.61 -4.81
N LEU A 273 8.30 -4.11 -3.58
CA LEU A 273 8.73 -4.94 -2.43
C LEU A 273 7.77 -6.12 -2.14
N LEU A 274 6.55 -6.11 -2.67
CA LEU A 274 5.60 -7.22 -2.53
C LEU A 274 5.63 -8.21 -3.70
N GLY A 275 6.65 -8.12 -4.57
CA GLY A 275 6.89 -9.07 -5.65
C GLY A 275 6.10 -8.76 -6.93
N ASN A 276 6.08 -9.74 -7.85
CA ASN A 276 5.50 -9.58 -9.19
C ASN A 276 4.12 -10.26 -9.35
N ALA A 277 3.66 -10.97 -8.32
CA ALA A 277 2.35 -11.63 -8.23
C ALA A 277 2.05 -12.67 -9.32
N ASN A 278 3.05 -13.29 -9.94
CA ASN A 278 2.87 -14.23 -11.05
C ASN A 278 2.67 -15.69 -10.60
N GLY A 279 2.66 -15.97 -9.30
CA GLY A 279 2.56 -17.32 -8.73
C GLY A 279 3.90 -18.02 -8.50
N VAL A 280 5.03 -17.36 -8.80
CA VAL A 280 6.37 -17.93 -8.75
C VAL A 280 7.23 -17.16 -7.75
N ARG A 281 7.17 -17.58 -6.49
CA ARG A 281 7.98 -17.02 -5.39
C ARG A 281 9.47 -16.79 -5.71
N GLY A 282 10.05 -17.63 -6.56
CA GLY A 282 11.47 -17.58 -6.90
C GLY A 282 11.87 -16.42 -7.81
N ASP A 283 10.94 -15.69 -8.42
CA ASP A 283 11.21 -14.59 -9.37
C ASP A 283 10.58 -13.24 -8.96
N ASP A 284 10.08 -13.15 -7.72
CA ASP A 284 9.42 -11.95 -7.16
C ASP A 284 10.20 -10.63 -7.41
N PHE A 285 11.54 -10.68 -7.50
CA PHE A 285 12.41 -9.49 -7.64
C PHE A 285 13.21 -9.47 -8.94
N ARG A 286 12.62 -9.89 -10.08
CA ARG A 286 13.10 -9.65 -11.46
C ARG A 286 14.62 -9.80 -11.68
N GLY A 287 15.17 -10.97 -11.35
CA GLY A 287 16.59 -11.32 -11.57
C GLY A 287 17.53 -10.91 -10.42
N MET A 288 17.07 -10.11 -9.46
CA MET A 288 17.84 -9.89 -8.23
C MET A 288 17.89 -11.14 -7.33
N ASN A 289 16.98 -12.10 -7.54
CA ASN A 289 16.97 -13.40 -6.84
C ASN A 289 18.18 -14.27 -7.18
N ASP A 290 18.80 -14.05 -8.36
CA ASP A 290 20.02 -14.74 -8.79
C ASP A 290 21.29 -14.13 -8.18
N VAL A 291 21.17 -13.03 -7.44
CA VAL A 291 22.27 -12.45 -6.68
C VAL A 291 22.50 -13.30 -5.42
N ALA A 292 23.76 -13.67 -5.16
CA ALA A 292 24.13 -14.52 -4.01
C ALA A 292 23.57 -14.03 -2.65
N GLY A 293 23.31 -12.73 -2.52
CA GLY A 293 22.71 -12.09 -1.34
C GLY A 293 21.18 -12.10 -1.26
N MET A 294 20.43 -12.63 -2.24
CA MET A 294 18.96 -12.68 -2.19
C MET A 294 18.34 -14.06 -2.37
N ASN A 295 19.14 -15.13 -2.38
CA ASN A 295 18.64 -16.48 -2.59
C ASN A 295 17.76 -16.93 -1.40
N PHE A 296 16.43 -16.84 -1.56
CA PHE A 296 15.47 -17.24 -0.52
C PHE A 296 15.39 -18.78 -0.45
N PRO A 297 15.69 -19.41 0.69
CA PRO A 297 15.67 -20.86 0.79
C PRO A 297 14.28 -21.42 0.42
N ARG A 298 14.27 -22.46 -0.44
CA ARG A 298 13.03 -23.06 -0.99
C ARG A 298 12.09 -23.63 0.07
N GLY A 299 12.55 -23.82 1.31
CA GLY A 299 11.70 -24.06 2.46
C GLY A 299 12.41 -23.70 3.77
N GLY A 300 11.95 -22.65 4.46
CA GLY A 300 12.27 -22.48 5.88
C GLY A 300 12.58 -21.06 6.34
N GLY A 301 11.52 -20.28 6.59
CA GLY A 301 11.53 -19.11 7.49
C GLY A 301 12.30 -17.87 7.01
N ILE A 302 11.85 -16.70 7.47
CA ILE A 302 12.42 -15.36 7.26
C ILE A 302 13.95 -15.29 7.57
N LEU A 303 14.49 -16.28 8.31
CA LEU A 303 15.73 -16.24 9.10
C LEU A 303 16.44 -17.61 9.20
N GLY A 304 16.26 -18.53 8.22
CA GLY A 304 16.65 -19.95 8.36
C GLY A 304 17.64 -20.48 7.30
N ALA A 305 18.74 -21.09 7.80
CA ALA A 305 19.70 -21.98 7.10
C ALA A 305 20.96 -21.36 6.45
N GLY A 306 21.37 -20.16 6.85
CA GLY A 306 22.69 -19.60 6.52
C GLY A 306 23.61 -19.44 7.73
N SER A 307 24.94 -19.32 7.50
CA SER A 307 25.85 -18.82 8.54
C SER A 307 25.46 -17.38 8.90
N ARG A 308 25.86 -16.92 10.09
CA ARG A 308 25.59 -15.54 10.54
C ARG A 308 26.03 -14.50 9.51
N GLU A 309 27.18 -14.76 8.88
CA GLU A 309 27.78 -13.89 7.87
C GLU A 309 26.93 -13.81 6.60
N MET A 310 26.41 -14.95 6.12
CA MET A 310 25.52 -14.97 4.94
C MET A 310 24.21 -14.24 5.22
N GLU A 311 23.66 -14.39 6.43
CA GLU A 311 22.45 -13.69 6.83
C GLU A 311 22.67 -12.17 6.90
N GLN A 312 23.79 -11.72 7.46
CA GLN A 312 24.14 -10.30 7.48
C GLN A 312 24.38 -9.73 6.08
N GLN A 313 25.02 -10.49 5.19
CA GLN A 313 25.18 -10.11 3.79
C GLN A 313 23.84 -9.96 3.08
N ARG A 314 22.90 -10.89 3.33
CA ARG A 314 21.53 -10.84 2.80
C ARG A 314 20.79 -9.61 3.30
N LEU A 315 20.81 -9.36 4.61
CA LEU A 315 20.15 -8.18 5.18
C LEU A 315 20.76 -6.87 4.64
N SER A 316 22.08 -6.81 4.48
CA SER A 316 22.75 -5.68 3.85
C SER A 316 22.33 -5.48 2.38
N PHE A 317 22.20 -6.55 1.61
CA PHE A 317 21.70 -6.47 0.24
C PHE A 317 20.26 -5.95 0.19
N LEU A 318 19.39 -6.45 1.07
CA LEU A 318 18.00 -5.99 1.17
C LEU A 318 17.94 -4.50 1.53
N ALA A 319 18.71 -4.06 2.52
CA ALA A 319 18.68 -2.68 2.98
C ALA A 319 19.21 -1.69 1.94
N ASN A 320 20.23 -2.09 1.18
CA ASN A 320 20.89 -1.23 0.20
C ASN A 320 20.32 -1.44 -1.21
N SER A 321 20.66 -2.54 -1.87
CA SER A 321 20.37 -2.75 -3.29
C SER A 321 18.88 -2.87 -3.57
N LEU A 322 18.16 -3.68 -2.79
CA LEU A 322 16.71 -3.83 -2.95
C LEU A 322 16.01 -2.52 -2.53
N GLY A 323 16.42 -1.94 -1.40
CA GLY A 323 15.86 -0.69 -0.92
C GLY A 323 16.03 0.47 -1.89
N ASP A 324 17.18 0.59 -2.52
CA ASP A 324 17.43 1.64 -3.52
C ASP A 324 16.68 1.42 -4.83
N ALA A 325 16.47 0.16 -5.24
CA ALA A 325 15.70 -0.16 -6.44
C ALA A 325 14.23 0.24 -6.33
N TYR A 326 13.65 0.12 -5.13
CA TYR A 326 12.24 0.43 -4.87
C TYR A 326 12.02 1.73 -4.11
N ARG A 327 13.07 2.53 -3.91
CA ARG A 327 12.98 3.81 -3.22
C ARG A 327 12.15 4.80 -4.02
N VAL A 328 11.18 5.40 -3.35
CA VAL A 328 10.36 6.48 -3.91
C VAL A 328 11.20 7.73 -4.09
N THR A 329 11.11 8.33 -5.27
CA THR A 329 11.69 9.65 -5.55
C THR A 329 10.70 10.74 -5.25
N GLN A 330 11.15 12.00 -5.11
CA GLN A 330 10.23 13.11 -4.89
C GLN A 330 9.20 13.27 -6.01
N PHE A 331 9.57 12.92 -7.26
CA PHE A 331 8.67 12.99 -8.41
C PHE A 331 7.62 11.88 -8.43
N THR A 332 7.97 10.70 -7.90
CA THR A 332 7.07 9.54 -7.88
C THR A 332 6.31 9.41 -6.57
N SER A 333 6.55 10.29 -5.59
CA SER A 333 5.96 10.16 -4.24
C SER A 333 4.46 10.44 -4.27
N LEU A 334 3.70 9.54 -3.65
CA LEU A 334 2.28 9.71 -3.38
C LEU A 334 2.01 10.32 -2.00
N PHE A 335 3.06 10.60 -1.23
CA PHE A 335 2.91 11.18 0.08
C PHE A 335 2.71 12.70 0.02
N ASP A 336 1.91 13.18 0.95
CA ASP A 336 1.82 14.57 1.34
C ASP A 336 2.91 14.86 2.38
N TYR A 337 3.46 16.06 2.34
CA TYR A 337 4.58 16.47 3.18
C TYR A 337 4.20 17.69 4.02
N GLY A 338 4.71 17.72 5.26
CA GLY A 338 4.70 18.94 6.05
C GLY A 338 5.61 20.03 5.47
N ILE A 339 5.55 21.23 6.05
CA ILE A 339 6.38 22.36 5.65
C ILE A 339 7.86 21.97 5.76
N GLY A 340 8.61 22.13 4.66
CA GLY A 340 10.04 21.81 4.59
C GLY A 340 10.36 20.31 4.57
N GLN A 341 9.36 19.43 4.52
CA GLN A 341 9.57 17.99 4.39
C GLN A 341 9.57 17.53 2.93
N SER A 342 10.28 16.43 2.66
CA SER A 342 10.37 15.77 1.36
C SER A 342 10.72 14.29 1.57
N THR A 343 10.87 13.50 0.50
CA THR A 343 11.40 12.13 0.61
C THR A 343 12.76 12.07 1.35
N LEU A 344 13.56 13.15 1.26
CA LEU A 344 14.86 13.27 1.93
C LEU A 344 14.72 13.33 3.46
N SER A 345 13.61 13.85 3.98
CA SER A 345 13.35 13.95 5.43
C SER A 345 13.23 12.57 6.09
N PHE A 346 12.90 11.55 5.30
CA PHE A 346 12.68 10.18 5.77
C PHE A 346 13.79 9.22 5.31
N THR A 347 14.74 9.69 4.48
CA THR A 347 15.76 8.85 3.86
C THR A 347 17.09 8.92 4.61
N ASP A 348 17.58 7.76 5.03
CA ASP A 348 18.95 7.55 5.47
C ASP A 348 19.44 6.22 4.90
N ARG A 349 20.35 6.30 3.91
CA ARG A 349 20.90 5.12 3.22
C ARG A 349 21.96 4.38 4.03
N SER A 350 22.40 4.93 5.16
CA SER A 350 23.32 4.23 6.06
C SER A 350 22.58 3.38 7.10
N PHE A 351 21.24 3.36 7.07
CA PHE A 351 20.41 2.55 7.96
C PHE A 351 20.20 1.14 7.36
N PRO A 352 20.17 0.07 8.20
CA PRO A 352 20.32 0.07 9.65
C PRO A 352 21.79 0.14 10.03
N ARG A 353 22.10 0.70 11.21
CA ARG A 353 23.48 0.74 11.71
C ARG A 353 23.96 -0.64 12.13
N VAL A 354 23.03 -1.52 12.52
CA VAL A 354 23.31 -2.90 12.93
C VAL A 354 22.23 -3.82 12.38
N HIS A 355 22.64 -4.92 11.74
CA HIS A 355 21.74 -5.98 11.30
C HIS A 355 21.56 -7.01 12.40
N ARG A 356 20.33 -7.13 12.93
CA ARG A 356 19.95 -8.13 13.94
C ARG A 356 19.54 -9.45 13.28
N THR A 357 19.81 -10.57 13.94
CA THR A 357 19.46 -11.90 13.41
C THR A 357 18.90 -12.82 14.50
N MET A 358 18.10 -13.82 14.12
CA MET A 358 17.57 -14.81 15.08
C MET A 358 18.62 -15.56 15.88
N SER A 359 19.82 -15.72 15.29
CA SER A 359 20.92 -16.47 15.90
C SER A 359 21.43 -15.80 17.18
N GLU A 360 21.30 -14.47 17.27
CA GLU A 360 21.74 -13.66 18.41
C GLU A 360 20.75 -13.71 19.59
N ILE A 361 19.51 -14.16 19.37
CA ILE A 361 18.50 -14.24 20.42
C ILE A 361 18.80 -15.44 21.33
N PRO A 362 18.89 -15.28 22.67
CA PRO A 362 19.03 -16.42 23.58
C PRO A 362 17.89 -17.46 23.42
N GLN A 363 18.22 -18.75 23.52
CA GLN A 363 17.26 -19.83 23.26
C GLN A 363 16.00 -19.75 24.15
N ASN A 364 16.17 -19.41 25.43
CA ASN A 364 15.05 -19.23 26.36
C ASN A 364 14.08 -18.11 25.92
N ARG A 365 14.60 -16.98 25.40
CA ARG A 365 13.77 -15.92 24.81
C ARG A 365 13.06 -16.40 23.56
N ARG A 366 13.75 -17.11 22.65
CA ARG A 366 13.12 -17.65 21.44
C ARG A 366 11.96 -18.59 21.78
N ASP A 367 12.14 -19.46 22.77
CA ASP A 367 11.11 -20.42 23.18
C ASP A 367 9.94 -19.73 23.89
N GLN A 368 10.19 -18.70 24.69
CA GLN A 368 9.13 -17.88 25.29
C GLN A 368 8.33 -17.13 24.23
N ALA A 369 9.01 -16.44 23.32
CA ALA A 369 8.37 -15.70 22.23
C ALA A 369 7.57 -16.64 21.33
N ARG A 370 8.12 -17.81 20.97
CA ARG A 370 7.44 -18.84 20.18
C ARG A 370 6.12 -19.27 20.83
N ARG A 371 6.10 -19.50 22.14
CA ARG A 371 4.87 -19.86 22.86
C ARG A 371 3.83 -18.75 22.77
N ASN A 372 4.23 -17.49 22.92
CA ASN A 372 3.32 -16.35 22.78
C ASN A 372 2.74 -16.27 21.35
N CYS A 373 3.60 -16.37 20.33
CA CYS A 373 3.16 -16.43 18.93
C CYS A 373 2.17 -17.56 18.64
N GLN A 374 2.45 -18.77 19.14
CA GLN A 374 1.57 -19.93 18.98
C GLN A 374 0.21 -19.71 19.66
N ASN A 375 0.19 -19.11 20.86
CA ASN A 375 -1.04 -18.81 21.57
C ASN A 375 -1.93 -17.79 20.84
N GLN A 376 -1.33 -16.92 20.02
CA GLN A 376 -2.05 -15.97 19.17
C GLN A 376 -2.36 -16.52 17.77
N GLY A 377 -2.13 -17.81 17.52
CA GLY A 377 -2.48 -18.47 16.26
C GLY A 377 -1.57 -18.11 15.08
N ILE A 378 -0.35 -17.61 15.33
CA ILE A 378 0.60 -17.30 14.27
C ILE A 378 1.03 -18.57 13.54
N SER A 379 0.96 -18.54 12.21
CA SER A 379 1.34 -19.66 11.36
C SER A 379 2.83 -20.00 11.51
N GLN A 380 3.21 -21.25 11.25
CA GLN A 380 4.62 -21.65 11.29
C GLN A 380 5.49 -20.90 10.27
N GLN A 381 4.89 -20.42 9.17
CA GLN A 381 5.62 -19.68 8.14
C GLN A 381 5.99 -18.25 8.59
N ASP A 382 5.18 -17.65 9.47
CA ASP A 382 5.37 -16.29 9.99
C ASP A 382 5.97 -16.29 11.41
N MET A 383 6.18 -17.48 11.99
CA MET A 383 6.66 -17.69 13.36
C MET A 383 7.98 -16.96 13.65
N ASN A 384 8.91 -16.95 12.68
CA ASN A 384 10.21 -16.31 12.87
C ASN A 384 10.10 -14.79 13.01
N GLY A 385 9.25 -14.13 12.22
CA GLY A 385 9.02 -12.68 12.34
C GLY A 385 8.39 -12.34 13.69
N CYS A 386 7.38 -13.10 14.10
CA CYS A 386 6.76 -12.93 15.42
C CYS A 386 7.74 -13.15 16.58
N ILE A 387 8.61 -14.17 16.52
CA ILE A 387 9.64 -14.38 17.54
C ILE A 387 10.61 -13.19 17.58
N PHE A 388 11.00 -12.67 16.42
CA PHE A 388 11.90 -11.53 16.29
C PHE A 388 11.34 -10.29 16.98
N ASP A 389 10.08 -9.96 16.66
CA ASP A 389 9.33 -8.81 17.18
C ASP A 389 9.23 -8.85 18.70
N ILE A 390 8.80 -9.97 19.27
CA ILE A 390 8.71 -10.12 20.73
C ILE A 390 10.10 -10.06 21.37
N ALA A 391 11.07 -10.80 20.83
CA ALA A 391 12.35 -10.97 21.50
C ALA A 391 13.18 -9.70 21.55
N TYR A 392 13.09 -8.83 20.54
CA TYR A 392 13.85 -7.59 20.45
C TYR A 392 13.08 -6.34 20.85
N LEU A 393 11.77 -6.30 20.55
CA LEU A 393 10.95 -5.10 20.66
C LEU A 393 9.76 -5.24 21.61
N ASP A 394 9.49 -6.44 22.13
CA ASP A 394 8.32 -6.73 22.98
C ASP A 394 7.00 -6.35 22.29
N MET A 395 6.95 -6.54 20.96
CA MET A 395 5.76 -6.26 20.15
C MET A 395 4.79 -7.44 20.17
N ASP A 396 3.50 -7.12 20.21
CA ASP A 396 2.44 -8.13 20.17
C ASP A 396 2.43 -8.89 18.83
N PRO A 397 2.10 -10.20 18.83
CA PRO A 397 1.95 -10.97 17.59
C PRO A 397 0.94 -10.37 16.62
N VAL A 398 1.33 -10.26 15.34
CA VAL A 398 0.48 -9.75 14.26
C VAL A 398 -0.05 -10.90 13.39
N PRO A 399 -1.28 -11.39 13.63
CA PRO A 399 -1.89 -12.40 12.77
C PRO A 399 -2.17 -11.85 11.37
N THR A 400 -2.30 -12.75 10.39
CA THR A 400 -2.72 -12.37 9.04
C THR A 400 -4.11 -11.71 9.11
N PRO A 401 -4.28 -10.51 8.54
CA PRO A 401 -5.56 -9.82 8.59
C PRO A 401 -6.61 -10.54 7.74
N ILE A 402 -7.86 -10.46 8.17
CA ILE A 402 -9.01 -10.95 7.41
C ILE A 402 -9.60 -9.77 6.65
N VAL A 403 -9.46 -9.79 5.33
CA VAL A 403 -10.13 -8.82 4.44
C VAL A 403 -11.53 -9.33 4.15
N ARG A 404 -12.54 -8.63 4.65
CA ARG A 404 -13.96 -8.95 4.37
C ARG A 404 -14.41 -8.20 3.13
N ASP A 405 -15.19 -8.86 2.30
CA ASP A 405 -15.82 -8.24 1.14
C ASP A 405 -17.23 -7.78 1.53
N PRO A 406 -17.52 -6.47 1.59
CA PRO A 406 -18.85 -5.99 1.99
C PRO A 406 -19.93 -6.34 0.97
N SER A 407 -19.57 -6.71 -0.27
CA SER A 407 -20.53 -7.16 -1.28
C SER A 407 -20.99 -8.60 -1.11
N GLU A 408 -20.28 -9.39 -0.30
CA GLU A 408 -20.57 -10.81 -0.12
C GLU A 408 -21.93 -11.01 0.55
N GLY A 409 -22.86 -11.64 -0.16
CA GLY A 409 -24.20 -11.94 0.35
C GLY A 409 -25.15 -10.74 0.38
N ILE A 410 -24.81 -9.61 -0.26
CA ILE A 410 -25.77 -8.51 -0.45
C ILE A 410 -26.96 -9.02 -1.28
N VAL A 411 -28.16 -8.72 -0.80
CA VAL A 411 -29.41 -8.82 -1.55
C VAL A 411 -29.95 -7.41 -1.68
N PHE A 412 -30.02 -6.90 -2.91
CA PHE A 412 -30.54 -5.56 -3.16
C PHE A 412 -32.06 -5.55 -3.04
N GLU A 413 -32.55 -4.82 -2.04
CA GLU A 413 -33.97 -4.52 -1.95
C GLU A 413 -34.35 -3.46 -3.01
N PRO A 414 -35.56 -3.54 -3.61
CA PRO A 414 -36.04 -2.54 -4.56
C PRO A 414 -36.12 -1.16 -3.90
N ILE A 415 -35.47 -0.16 -4.51
CA ILE A 415 -35.56 1.23 -4.08
C ILE A 415 -36.44 1.99 -5.07
N ARG A 416 -37.38 2.78 -4.55
CA ARG A 416 -38.27 3.62 -5.37
C ARG A 416 -37.92 5.11 -5.34
N GLU A 417 -37.10 5.53 -4.38
CA GLU A 417 -36.73 6.93 -4.17
C GLU A 417 -35.21 7.10 -4.05
N ARG A 418 -34.69 8.11 -4.74
CA ARG A 418 -33.26 8.47 -4.70
C ARG A 418 -32.94 9.13 -3.37
N THR A 419 -31.94 8.62 -2.66
CA THR A 419 -31.42 9.21 -1.42
C THR A 419 -29.94 9.54 -1.59
N PRO A 420 -29.53 10.82 -1.48
CA PRO A 420 -28.12 11.18 -1.59
C PRO A 420 -27.26 10.41 -0.57
N ASN A 421 -26.28 9.67 -1.07
CA ASN A 421 -25.25 9.03 -0.25
C ASN A 421 -23.88 9.53 -0.69
N VAL A 422 -23.60 10.77 -0.32
CA VAL A 422 -22.35 11.47 -0.64
C VAL A 422 -21.56 11.71 0.63
N ASN A 423 -20.29 12.06 0.48
CA ASN A 423 -19.49 12.54 1.60
C ASN A 423 -20.15 13.78 2.20
N LYS A 424 -20.11 13.92 3.53
CA LYS A 424 -20.51 15.19 4.14
C LYS A 424 -19.53 16.26 3.69
N GLU A 425 -20.05 17.43 3.28
CA GLU A 425 -19.21 18.58 3.01
C GLU A 425 -18.33 18.85 4.24
N ILE A 426 -17.04 19.02 4.00
CA ILE A 426 -16.14 19.53 5.02
C ILE A 426 -16.49 21.00 5.14
N GLU A 427 -17.19 21.40 6.20
CA GLU A 427 -17.34 22.82 6.51
C GLU A 427 -15.94 23.43 6.58
N GLU A 428 -15.60 24.28 5.60
CA GLU A 428 -14.39 25.09 5.67
C GLU A 428 -14.51 25.94 6.93
N ALA A 429 -13.80 25.56 7.99
CA ALA A 429 -13.64 26.38 9.18
C ALA A 429 -12.95 27.69 8.76
N GLY A 430 -13.74 28.71 8.44
CA GLY A 430 -13.21 30.02 8.02
C GLY A 430 -14.08 30.90 7.12
N LYS A 431 -15.29 30.53 6.71
CA LYS A 431 -16.25 31.51 6.17
C LYS A 431 -17.18 31.99 7.27
N GLU A 432 -16.66 32.85 8.14
CA GLU A 432 -17.54 33.83 8.78
C GLU A 432 -18.19 34.63 7.65
N THR A 433 -19.48 34.43 7.50
CA THR A 433 -20.35 35.29 6.69
C THR A 433 -20.18 36.69 7.26
N GLU A 434 -19.65 37.59 6.43
CA GLU A 434 -19.61 39.02 6.68
C GLU A 434 -21.05 39.54 6.71
N THR A 435 -21.73 39.29 7.83
CA THR A 435 -23.01 39.89 8.15
C THR A 435 -22.70 41.31 8.59
N SER A 436 -23.13 42.23 7.73
CA SER A 436 -23.16 43.66 7.96
C SER A 436 -23.84 43.97 9.30
N ASP A 437 -23.04 44.22 10.33
CA ASP A 437 -23.42 45.12 11.42
C ASP A 437 -22.17 45.81 11.98
N LYS A 438 -21.94 47.05 11.49
CA LYS A 438 -20.89 47.95 11.97
C LYS A 438 -21.25 48.52 13.34
N PRO A 439 -20.36 48.44 14.35
CA PRO A 439 -20.32 49.45 15.40
C PRO A 439 -19.62 50.69 14.87
N ARG A 440 -20.30 51.83 14.98
CA ARG A 440 -19.84 53.17 14.60
C ARG A 440 -18.61 53.59 15.43
N LEU A 441 -17.42 53.61 14.85
CA LEU A 441 -16.24 54.23 15.46
C LEU A 441 -16.19 55.72 15.13
N THR A 442 -16.29 56.56 16.16
CA THR A 442 -15.92 57.98 16.10
C THR A 442 -14.40 58.15 16.19
N PRO A 443 -13.77 59.09 15.45
CA PRO A 443 -12.31 59.20 15.37
C PRO A 443 -11.71 59.94 16.57
N LEU A 444 -10.57 59.48 17.08
CA LEU A 444 -9.69 60.26 17.96
C LEU A 444 -8.51 60.85 17.16
N PRO A 445 -7.97 62.02 17.56
CA PRO A 445 -7.08 62.81 16.72
C PRO A 445 -5.60 62.40 16.79
N ILE A 446 -4.92 62.62 15.67
CA ILE A 446 -3.48 62.39 15.41
C ILE A 446 -2.64 63.51 16.06
N PRO A 447 -1.48 63.19 16.67
CA PRO A 447 -0.37 64.13 16.78
C PRO A 447 0.81 63.73 15.86
N GLU A 448 1.32 64.72 15.12
CA GLU A 448 2.47 64.64 14.21
C GLU A 448 3.83 64.43 14.91
N ALA A 449 4.77 63.93 14.11
CA ALA A 449 6.11 63.45 14.43
C ALA A 449 7.14 64.55 14.75
N LYS A 450 8.19 64.18 15.51
CA LYS A 450 9.56 64.74 15.35
C LYS A 450 10.65 63.67 15.55
N GLU A 451 11.78 63.95 14.91
CA GLU A 451 12.81 63.06 14.36
C GLU A 451 13.78 62.36 15.34
N LYS A 452 14.39 61.30 14.78
CA LYS A 452 15.60 60.50 15.10
C LYS A 452 16.83 61.32 15.59
N PRO A 453 17.84 60.75 16.30
CA PRO A 453 18.75 59.74 15.70
C PRO A 453 19.40 58.67 16.60
N ALA A 454 20.20 57.86 15.89
CA ALA A 454 20.78 56.53 16.13
C ALA A 454 21.90 56.37 17.18
N LEU A 455 22.07 55.09 17.56
CA LEU A 455 23.29 54.33 17.90
C LEU A 455 24.32 54.91 18.88
N ARG A 456 24.63 54.16 19.96
CA ARG A 456 25.92 53.45 20.15
C ARG A 456 26.04 52.67 21.48
N ASP A 457 26.61 51.48 21.31
CA ASP A 457 27.61 50.75 22.11
C ASP A 457 27.40 50.25 23.55
N ARG A 458 27.84 49.00 23.67
CA ARG A 458 27.96 48.06 24.80
C ARG A 458 28.81 48.59 25.95
N VAL A 459 28.55 48.11 27.18
CA VAL A 459 29.58 47.60 28.12
C VAL A 459 28.98 46.52 29.04
N ILE A 460 29.69 45.39 29.16
CA ILE A 460 29.53 44.30 30.14
C ILE A 460 30.21 44.72 31.46
N LYS A 461 29.61 44.42 32.63
CA LYS A 461 30.36 44.09 33.86
C LYS A 461 29.51 43.29 34.86
N SER A 462 30.25 42.51 35.65
CA SER A 462 29.97 41.25 36.33
C SER A 462 29.37 41.34 37.74
N ASP A 463 28.91 40.17 38.22
CA ASP A 463 28.24 39.82 39.50
C ASP A 463 28.92 40.28 40.81
N PRO A 464 28.22 40.17 41.96
CA PRO A 464 28.48 39.00 42.83
C PRO A 464 27.26 38.36 43.53
N VAL A 465 27.57 37.24 44.18
CA VAL A 465 26.79 36.07 44.62
C VAL A 465 26.31 36.13 46.10
N ASP A 466 25.10 35.56 46.35
CA ASP A 466 24.50 34.92 47.56
C ASP A 466 24.27 35.69 48.90
N PRO A 467 23.35 35.27 49.81
CA PRO A 467 22.78 33.90 49.96
C PRO A 467 21.27 33.73 50.23
N VAL A 468 20.89 32.46 50.01
CA VAL A 468 19.68 31.70 50.31
C VAL A 468 19.20 31.81 51.76
N LYS A 469 17.87 31.85 51.96
CA LYS A 469 17.21 31.50 53.23
C LYS A 469 16.25 30.33 53.04
N GLU A 470 16.37 29.39 53.97
CA GLU A 470 15.68 28.12 54.11
C GLU A 470 14.17 28.28 54.40
N GLU A 471 13.36 27.37 53.88
CA GLU A 471 12.08 27.02 54.51
C GLU A 471 11.94 25.50 54.64
N ARG A 472 11.68 25.11 55.88
CA ARG A 472 11.72 23.77 56.46
C ARG A 472 10.32 23.18 56.39
N THR A 473 10.12 22.07 55.68
CA THR A 473 8.87 21.29 55.74
C THR A 473 9.06 20.01 56.54
N THR A 474 8.23 19.87 57.57
CA THR A 474 8.14 18.75 58.52
C THR A 474 7.37 17.56 57.94
N PRO A 475 7.64 16.31 58.38
CA PRO A 475 7.04 15.10 57.82
C PRO A 475 5.63 14.82 58.35
N ARG A 476 4.75 14.33 57.47
CA ARG A 476 3.37 13.90 57.76
C ARG A 476 3.32 12.39 58.06
N PRO A 477 2.51 11.91 59.03
CA PRO A 477 2.65 10.57 59.56
C PRO A 477 2.03 9.46 58.70
N GLU A 478 2.68 8.30 58.82
CA GLU A 478 2.38 6.98 58.27
C GLU A 478 1.00 6.48 58.75
N ARG A 479 0.14 6.08 57.81
CA ARG A 479 -1.14 5.42 58.10
C ARG A 479 -1.00 3.92 57.85
N THR A 480 -1.06 3.15 58.93
CA THR A 480 -1.20 1.70 58.97
C THR A 480 -2.55 1.27 58.37
N PRO A 481 -2.62 0.24 57.51
CA PRO A 481 -3.88 -0.39 57.12
C PRO A 481 -4.23 -1.52 58.10
N THR A 482 -5.41 -1.41 58.71
CA THR A 482 -6.09 -2.46 59.49
C THR A 482 -6.49 -3.65 58.59
N PRO A 483 -6.50 -4.92 59.06
CA PRO A 483 -6.73 -6.08 58.21
C PRO A 483 -8.22 -6.26 57.85
N ALA A 484 -8.48 -6.57 56.57
CA ALA A 484 -9.80 -6.99 56.10
C ALA A 484 -10.11 -8.44 56.53
N PRO A 485 -11.38 -8.80 56.78
CA PRO A 485 -11.76 -10.14 57.24
C PRO A 485 -11.69 -11.19 56.12
N ALA A 486 -11.27 -12.40 56.49
CA ALA A 486 -11.10 -13.55 55.60
C ALA A 486 -12.44 -14.05 55.01
N PRO A 487 -12.51 -14.42 53.71
CA PRO A 487 -13.64 -15.15 53.18
C PRO A 487 -13.54 -16.65 53.48
N VAL A 488 -14.68 -17.19 53.89
CA VAL A 488 -14.94 -18.54 54.37
C VAL A 488 -14.68 -19.60 53.29
N ARG A 489 -13.97 -20.65 53.69
CA ARG A 489 -13.71 -21.88 52.92
C ARG A 489 -14.97 -22.75 52.88
N SER A 490 -15.65 -22.80 51.74
CA SER A 490 -16.66 -23.83 51.46
C SER A 490 -16.02 -25.00 50.72
N THR A 491 -16.00 -26.17 51.37
CA THR A 491 -15.62 -27.47 50.79
C THR A 491 -16.82 -28.06 50.03
N PRO A 492 -16.64 -28.62 48.83
CA PRO A 492 -17.58 -29.59 48.29
C PRO A 492 -17.15 -31.01 48.66
N VAL A 493 -18.13 -31.73 49.18
CA VAL A 493 -18.11 -33.13 49.57
C VAL A 493 -17.88 -34.05 48.37
N ARG A 494 -17.07 -35.07 48.61
CA ARG A 494 -16.80 -36.25 47.81
C ARG A 494 -18.09 -37.01 47.44
N THR A 495 -18.39 -37.10 46.15
CA THR A 495 -19.31 -38.09 45.58
C THR A 495 -18.54 -39.12 44.75
N THR A 496 -18.97 -40.36 44.91
CA THR A 496 -18.37 -41.62 44.50
C THR A 496 -18.39 -41.85 42.99
N SER A 497 -17.31 -42.46 42.47
CA SER A 497 -17.18 -42.96 41.10
C SER A 497 -18.27 -43.96 40.70
N PRO A 498 -18.69 -43.98 39.42
CA PRO A 498 -19.10 -45.19 38.76
C PRO A 498 -17.95 -45.78 37.93
N ARG A 499 -18.06 -47.09 37.81
CA ARG A 499 -17.09 -48.09 37.39
C ARG A 499 -16.86 -48.07 35.88
N ARG A 500 -15.59 -48.27 35.52
CA ARG A 500 -15.05 -48.56 34.18
C ARG A 500 -15.87 -49.60 33.41
N SER A 501 -16.34 -49.24 32.22
CA SER A 501 -16.75 -50.18 31.18
C SER A 501 -15.75 -50.11 30.02
N THR A 502 -15.00 -51.19 29.84
CA THR A 502 -14.10 -51.42 28.71
C THR A 502 -14.91 -51.72 27.44
N PRO A 503 -14.62 -51.10 26.28
CA PRO A 503 -14.99 -51.69 25.00
C PRO A 503 -13.79 -52.38 24.36
N THR A 504 -14.14 -53.52 23.79
CA THR A 504 -13.38 -54.60 23.18
C THR A 504 -12.48 -54.15 22.03
N ARG A 505 -11.28 -54.75 21.96
CA ARG A 505 -10.36 -54.69 20.83
C ARG A 505 -10.96 -55.47 19.65
N THR A 506 -11.44 -54.76 18.63
CA THR A 506 -11.75 -55.33 17.31
C THR A 506 -10.61 -54.99 16.36
N THR A 507 -9.78 -55.97 16.05
CA THR A 507 -8.78 -55.93 14.96
C THR A 507 -9.46 -56.12 13.61
N SER A 508 -9.26 -55.20 12.67
CA SER A 508 -9.57 -55.35 11.25
C SER A 508 -8.91 -54.21 10.42
N PRO A 509 -8.65 -54.38 9.11
CA PRO A 509 -7.38 -54.90 8.58
C PRO A 509 -6.51 -53.82 7.91
N ALA A 510 -5.25 -54.18 7.65
CA ALA A 510 -4.24 -53.37 6.97
C ALA A 510 -4.74 -52.76 5.63
N PRO A 511 -4.32 -51.54 5.26
CA PRO A 511 -4.71 -50.93 4.00
C PRO A 511 -4.07 -51.68 2.83
N VAL A 512 -4.93 -52.26 1.99
CA VAL A 512 -4.57 -52.86 0.71
C VAL A 512 -4.11 -51.77 -0.25
N ARG A 513 -2.90 -51.95 -0.77
CA ARG A 513 -2.30 -51.17 -1.85
C ARG A 513 -3.12 -51.37 -3.13
N SER A 514 -3.85 -50.35 -3.56
CA SER A 514 -4.49 -50.33 -4.88
C SER A 514 -3.44 -50.05 -5.96
N THR A 515 -3.04 -51.10 -6.67
CA THR A 515 -2.37 -51.01 -7.98
C THR A 515 -3.35 -50.48 -9.03
N PRO A 516 -3.02 -49.44 -9.80
CA PRO A 516 -3.71 -49.14 -11.04
C PRO A 516 -3.36 -50.18 -12.09
N ALA A 517 -4.39 -50.73 -12.72
CA ALA A 517 -4.28 -51.64 -13.84
C ALA A 517 -3.66 -50.94 -15.07
N ARG A 518 -2.88 -51.73 -15.80
CA ARG A 518 -2.18 -51.43 -17.04
C ARG A 518 -3.20 -51.17 -18.17
N THR A 519 -3.32 -49.92 -18.61
CA THR A 519 -3.90 -49.58 -19.91
C THR A 519 -2.78 -49.26 -20.90
N THR A 520 -2.96 -49.78 -22.11
CA THR A 520 -1.99 -49.94 -23.19
C THR A 520 -1.41 -48.64 -23.73
N SER A 521 -0.09 -48.64 -23.92
CA SER A 521 0.71 -47.62 -24.61
C SER A 521 0.22 -47.32 -26.03
N PRO A 522 0.19 -46.05 -26.48
CA PRO A 522 0.36 -45.71 -27.88
C PRO A 522 1.84 -45.52 -28.20
N THR A 523 2.23 -46.11 -29.33
CA THR A 523 3.57 -46.19 -29.91
C THR A 523 4.19 -44.82 -30.15
N ARG A 524 5.46 -44.70 -29.78
CA ARG A 524 6.40 -43.62 -30.10
C ARG A 524 6.51 -43.44 -31.62
N ALA A 525 6.04 -42.31 -32.14
CA ALA A 525 6.37 -41.84 -33.49
C ALA A 525 7.59 -40.92 -33.44
N THR A 526 8.61 -41.28 -34.21
CA THR A 526 9.86 -40.54 -34.43
C THR A 526 9.60 -39.29 -35.28
N PRO A 527 10.03 -38.08 -34.88
CA PRO A 527 10.11 -36.97 -35.82
C PRO A 527 11.45 -36.99 -36.56
N THR A 528 11.33 -37.11 -37.87
CA THR A 528 12.41 -37.08 -38.86
C THR A 528 13.08 -35.71 -38.90
N ARG A 529 14.41 -35.75 -39.02
CA ARG A 529 15.33 -34.64 -39.23
C ARG A 529 15.01 -33.92 -40.54
N THR A 530 14.59 -32.65 -40.46
CA THR A 530 14.57 -31.74 -41.61
C THR A 530 15.52 -30.57 -41.36
N THR A 531 16.31 -30.31 -42.39
CA THR A 531 17.52 -29.49 -42.47
C THR A 531 17.28 -27.99 -42.30
N SER A 532 18.04 -27.35 -41.40
CA SER A 532 18.24 -25.90 -41.40
C SER A 532 19.25 -25.48 -42.47
N PRO A 533 19.00 -24.40 -43.24
CA PRO A 533 20.00 -23.85 -44.15
C PRO A 533 21.02 -22.99 -43.39
N THR A 534 22.29 -23.28 -43.61
CA THR A 534 23.47 -22.49 -43.27
C THR A 534 23.38 -21.06 -43.79
N ARG A 535 23.59 -20.07 -42.92
CA ARG A 535 23.97 -18.71 -43.33
C ARG A 535 25.20 -18.25 -42.56
N SER A 536 26.18 -17.87 -43.36
CA SER A 536 27.58 -17.60 -43.07
C SER A 536 27.79 -16.30 -42.29
N THR A 537 28.69 -16.36 -41.31
CA THR A 537 29.38 -15.22 -40.69
C THR A 537 30.23 -14.45 -41.70
N PRO A 538 30.28 -13.11 -41.63
CA PRO A 538 31.38 -12.34 -42.16
C PRO A 538 32.19 -11.66 -41.04
N THR A 539 33.49 -11.96 -41.01
CA THR A 539 34.54 -11.15 -40.37
C THR A 539 34.94 -10.03 -41.32
N PRO A 540 35.25 -8.82 -40.82
CA PRO A 540 36.30 -7.99 -41.42
C PRO A 540 37.31 -7.53 -40.36
N THR A 541 38.54 -8.03 -40.44
CA THR A 541 39.74 -7.33 -40.96
C THR A 541 40.22 -6.14 -40.12
N ARG A 542 41.29 -6.45 -39.38
CA ARG A 542 42.27 -5.55 -38.77
C ARG A 542 43.01 -4.76 -39.86
N SER A 543 43.06 -3.44 -39.72
CA SER A 543 43.89 -2.53 -40.52
C SER A 543 44.84 -1.73 -39.62
N THR A 544 46.12 -1.83 -39.94
CA THR A 544 47.23 -0.91 -39.63
C THR A 544 48.23 -1.11 -40.77
N PRO A 545 49.08 -0.13 -41.19
CA PRO A 545 49.47 1.10 -40.50
C PRO A 545 49.55 2.35 -41.41
N THR A 546 49.66 3.56 -40.84
CA THR A 546 50.53 4.60 -41.41
C THR A 546 51.16 5.45 -40.30
N ARG A 547 52.47 5.58 -40.47
CA ARG A 547 53.47 6.25 -39.64
C ARG A 547 53.54 7.72 -40.07
N SER A 548 53.44 8.65 -39.14
CA SER A 548 53.87 10.03 -39.35
C SER A 548 54.60 10.56 -38.10
N THR A 549 55.90 10.73 -38.26
CA THR A 549 56.80 11.57 -37.46
C THR A 549 57.93 11.99 -38.41
N PRO A 550 58.64 13.12 -38.21
CA PRO A 550 58.39 14.26 -37.32
C PRO A 550 58.61 15.64 -37.99
N THR A 551 58.18 16.72 -37.34
CA THR A 551 58.90 18.01 -37.40
C THR A 551 59.24 18.42 -35.98
N ARG A 552 60.50 18.18 -35.62
CA ARG A 552 61.15 18.63 -34.39
C ARG A 552 61.84 19.95 -34.70
N SER A 553 61.37 21.04 -34.09
CA SER A 553 62.20 22.22 -33.84
C SER A 553 63.12 21.96 -32.64
N VAL A 554 64.37 22.37 -32.79
CA VAL A 554 65.55 22.20 -31.92
C VAL A 554 65.89 23.62 -31.35
N PRO A 555 66.63 23.79 -30.24
CA PRO A 555 66.07 24.08 -28.92
C PRO A 555 66.51 25.47 -28.41
N THR A 556 66.02 25.87 -27.24
CA THR A 556 66.69 26.88 -26.40
C THR A 556 67.27 26.25 -25.15
N ARG A 557 68.41 26.82 -24.78
CA ARG A 557 69.50 26.35 -23.95
C ARG A 557 69.40 26.96 -22.55
N GLY A 558 69.77 26.19 -21.52
CA GLY A 558 69.99 26.66 -20.15
C GLY A 558 69.24 25.76 -19.17
N GLY A 559 69.85 25.03 -18.24
CA GLY A 559 71.11 25.24 -17.54
C GLY A 559 70.77 25.37 -16.05
N GLY A 560 71.18 24.41 -15.21
CA GLY A 560 70.92 24.48 -13.78
C GLY A 560 71.13 23.18 -13.02
N ARG A 561 72.42 22.84 -12.84
CA ARG A 561 73.05 22.01 -11.79
C ARG A 561 72.58 20.58 -11.53
#